data_AF-A0A7Y2SPD8-F1
#
_entry.id   AF-A0A7Y2SPD8-F1
#
_cell.length_a   1.000
_cell.length_b   1.000
_cell.length_c   1.000
_cell.angle_alpha   90.00
_cell.angle_beta   90.00
_cell.angle_gamma   90.00
#
_symmetry.space_group_name_H-M   'P 1'
#
loop_
_entity.id
_entity.type
_entity.pdbx_description
1 polymer ?
#
loop_
_entity_poly.entity_id
_entity_poly.type
_entity_poly.pdbx_seq_one_letter_code
_entity_poly.pdbx_strand_id
1 'polypeptide(L)'
;MSVSWGSACRPKEGQSVSGDAFVVEPFGASGLQVAVIDGLGGGVEAARAAEGAVAVIRGRPGGDPLELIRQSHTALHNTRGAVIGLLTLDTMQRSATYIGVGNIGAQVYSRQPIKPISKNGILGYRLPQLLKLSYSYNFGDTFVLYSDGISSRFSLDVQIHHAQPPQDLADLILNRYGKMNDDATVVVVRINE
;
A
#
# COMPACT_ATOMS: atom_id res chain seq x y z
N MET A 1 18.07 8.81 9.55
CA MET A 1 16.89 8.30 10.27
C MET A 1 16.46 7.02 9.59
N SER A 2 16.19 5.95 10.34
CA SER A 2 15.89 4.64 9.73
C SER A 2 14.38 4.41 9.71
N VAL A 3 13.88 3.88 8.60
CA VAL A 3 12.53 3.33 8.52
C VAL A 3 12.67 1.82 8.56
N SER A 4 11.88 1.14 9.39
CA SER A 4 11.76 -0.32 9.34
C SER A 4 10.45 -0.69 8.67
N TRP A 5 10.42 -1.80 7.93
CA TRP A 5 9.21 -2.24 7.25
C TRP A 5 9.15 -3.76 7.20
N GLY A 6 7.94 -4.26 6.96
CA GLY A 6 7.66 -5.67 6.76
C GLY A 6 6.44 -5.83 5.87
N SER A 7 6.33 -6.98 5.23
CA SER A 7 5.25 -7.25 4.28
C SER A 7 4.85 -8.70 4.30
N ALA A 8 3.59 -8.98 4.03
CA ALA A 8 3.10 -10.33 3.84
C ALA A 8 2.09 -10.32 2.70
N CYS A 9 2.20 -11.31 1.79
CA CYS A 9 1.35 -11.46 0.62
C CYS A 9 0.98 -12.93 0.47
N ARG A 10 -0.29 -13.21 0.17
CA ARG A 10 -0.79 -14.55 -0.08
C ARG A 10 -1.74 -14.55 -1.28
N PRO A 11 -1.56 -15.45 -2.25
CA PRO A 11 -2.53 -15.63 -3.31
C PRO A 11 -3.85 -16.17 -2.76
N LYS A 12 -4.93 -15.86 -3.45
CA LYS A 12 -6.23 -16.49 -3.28
C LYS A 12 -6.09 -18.01 -3.31
N GLU A 13 -6.85 -18.70 -2.47
CA GLU A 13 -6.88 -20.15 -2.44
C GLU A 13 -7.17 -20.74 -3.83
N GLY A 14 -6.31 -21.66 -4.28
CA GLY A 14 -6.37 -22.27 -5.62
C GLY A 14 -5.66 -21.48 -6.71
N GLN A 15 -5.11 -20.29 -6.44
CA GLN A 15 -4.22 -19.56 -7.36
C GLN A 15 -2.75 -19.82 -7.01
N SER A 16 -1.90 -19.89 -8.03
CA SER A 16 -0.44 -20.01 -7.85
C SER A 16 0.27 -18.65 -7.77
N VAL A 17 -0.42 -17.56 -8.16
CA VAL A 17 0.11 -16.21 -8.21
C VAL A 17 -0.93 -15.25 -7.65
N SER A 18 -0.49 -14.31 -6.84
CA SER A 18 -1.34 -13.25 -6.28
C SER A 18 -1.63 -12.20 -7.34
N GLY A 19 -2.89 -11.77 -7.44
CA GLY A 19 -3.30 -10.58 -8.18
C GLY A 19 -2.83 -9.27 -7.55
N ASP A 20 -2.52 -9.29 -6.26
CA ASP A 20 -1.92 -8.17 -5.55
C ASP A 20 -0.41 -8.08 -5.77
N ALA A 21 0.12 -6.86 -5.65
CA ALA A 21 1.54 -6.57 -5.53
C ALA A 21 1.80 -5.45 -4.51
N PHE A 22 3.06 -5.29 -4.12
CA PHE A 22 3.49 -4.17 -3.30
C PHE A 22 4.84 -3.60 -3.73
N VAL A 23 5.09 -2.35 -3.34
CA VAL A 23 6.36 -1.65 -3.56
C VAL A 23 6.84 -1.09 -2.23
N VAL A 24 8.13 -1.22 -1.96
CA VAL A 24 8.86 -0.46 -0.95
C VAL A 24 10.16 0.00 -1.60
N GLU A 25 10.20 1.26 -2.02
CA GLU A 25 11.25 1.81 -2.88
C GLU A 25 11.86 3.05 -2.20
N PRO A 26 13.08 2.94 -1.64
CA PRO A 26 13.82 4.09 -1.13
C PRO A 26 14.20 5.04 -2.27
N PHE A 27 14.23 6.34 -2.00
CA PHE A 27 14.71 7.33 -2.96
C PHE A 27 15.39 8.51 -2.26
N GLY A 28 16.40 9.07 -2.91
CA GLY A 28 17.24 10.12 -2.31
C GLY A 28 17.87 9.66 -0.99
N ALA A 29 18.13 10.62 -0.09
CA ALA A 29 18.74 10.34 1.21
C ALA A 29 17.73 10.04 2.33
N SER A 30 16.45 10.39 2.13
CA SER A 30 15.44 10.40 3.19
C SER A 30 14.05 9.93 2.76
N GLY A 31 13.88 9.59 1.49
CA GLY A 31 12.60 9.27 0.87
C GLY A 31 12.29 7.78 0.86
N LEU A 32 11.01 7.44 1.04
CA LEU A 32 10.50 6.08 0.85
C LEU A 32 9.13 6.10 0.17
N GLN A 33 8.99 5.39 -0.94
CA GLN A 33 7.70 5.14 -1.61
C GLN A 33 7.21 3.75 -1.25
N VAL A 34 5.98 3.66 -0.77
CA VAL A 34 5.34 2.41 -0.40
C VAL A 34 4.00 2.31 -1.09
N ALA A 35 3.75 1.22 -1.80
CA ALA A 35 2.47 1.01 -2.46
C ALA A 35 1.93 -0.39 -2.21
N VAL A 36 0.62 -0.50 -2.12
CA VAL A 36 -0.12 -1.76 -2.30
C VAL A 36 -1.01 -1.58 -3.52
N ILE A 37 -0.97 -2.56 -4.42
CA ILE A 37 -1.70 -2.60 -5.67
C ILE A 37 -2.49 -3.89 -5.70
N ASP A 38 -3.78 -3.82 -6.02
CA ASP A 38 -4.64 -5.00 -6.21
C ASP A 38 -5.15 -4.99 -7.65
N GLY A 39 -4.69 -5.96 -8.43
CA GLY A 39 -5.09 -6.16 -9.81
C GLY A 39 -6.47 -6.81 -9.88
N LEU A 40 -7.36 -6.29 -10.75
CA LEU A 40 -8.75 -6.72 -10.74
C LEU A 40 -8.91 -8.23 -11.01
N GLY A 41 -9.56 -8.92 -10.05
CA GLY A 41 -9.91 -10.33 -10.15
C GLY A 41 -8.95 -11.21 -9.37
N GLY A 42 -8.10 -11.96 -10.08
CA GLY A 42 -7.12 -12.86 -9.47
C GLY A 42 -6.34 -13.62 -10.53
N GLY A 43 -5.24 -14.25 -10.10
CA GLY A 43 -4.34 -15.01 -10.96
C GLY A 43 -3.49 -14.13 -11.89
N VAL A 44 -2.92 -14.75 -12.93
CA VAL A 44 -1.84 -14.16 -13.75
C VAL A 44 -2.22 -12.82 -14.40
N GLU A 45 -3.45 -12.66 -14.88
CA GLU A 45 -3.86 -11.40 -15.53
C GLU A 45 -4.06 -10.24 -14.56
N ALA A 46 -4.48 -10.52 -13.32
CA ALA A 46 -4.51 -9.53 -12.25
C ALA A 46 -3.09 -9.15 -11.84
N ALA A 47 -2.23 -10.15 -11.63
CA ALA A 47 -0.83 -9.95 -11.31
C ALA A 47 -0.12 -9.09 -12.37
N ARG A 48 -0.38 -9.35 -13.65
CA ARG A 48 0.16 -8.55 -14.77
C ARG A 48 -0.28 -7.09 -14.72
N ALA A 49 -1.53 -6.81 -14.35
CA ALA A 49 -2.02 -5.44 -14.19
C ALA A 49 -1.33 -4.75 -13.00
N ALA A 50 -1.21 -5.43 -11.86
CA ALA A 50 -0.53 -4.91 -10.68
C ALA A 50 0.96 -4.63 -10.95
N GLU A 51 1.66 -5.55 -11.61
CA GLU A 51 3.07 -5.41 -12.00
C GLU A 51 3.30 -4.22 -12.97
N GLY A 52 2.32 -3.89 -13.80
CA GLY A 52 2.39 -2.67 -14.63
C GLY A 52 2.54 -1.39 -13.79
N ALA A 53 1.85 -1.31 -12.66
CA ALA A 53 1.93 -0.16 -11.75
C ALA A 53 3.21 -0.22 -10.91
N VAL A 54 3.62 -1.42 -10.47
CA VAL A 54 4.91 -1.65 -9.81
C VAL A 54 6.06 -1.12 -10.67
N ALA A 55 6.07 -1.45 -11.96
CA ALA A 55 7.11 -1.03 -12.90
C ALA A 55 7.18 0.49 -13.04
N VAL A 56 6.04 1.19 -13.06
CA VAL A 56 6.01 2.66 -13.11
C VAL A 56 6.62 3.28 -11.86
N ILE A 57 6.26 2.79 -10.68
CA ILE A 57 6.74 3.36 -9.40
C ILE A 57 8.23 3.09 -9.22
N ARG A 58 8.68 1.84 -9.40
CA ARG A 58 10.10 1.46 -9.31
C ARG A 58 10.95 2.13 -10.38
N GLY A 59 10.39 2.40 -11.56
CA GLY A 59 11.09 3.08 -12.65
C GLY A 59 11.31 4.58 -12.42
N ARG A 60 10.66 5.17 -11.41
CA ARG A 60 10.73 6.61 -11.10
C ARG A 60 10.79 6.89 -9.59
N PRO A 61 11.80 6.37 -8.85
CA PRO A 61 11.90 6.60 -7.42
C PRO A 61 11.95 8.10 -7.11
N GLY A 62 11.09 8.55 -6.21
CA GLY A 62 10.98 9.97 -5.83
C GLY A 62 10.26 10.87 -6.83
N GLY A 63 9.63 10.30 -7.87
CA GLY A 63 8.74 11.05 -8.75
C GLY A 63 7.52 11.62 -8.00
N ASP A 64 6.91 12.69 -8.54
CA ASP A 64 5.71 13.30 -7.94
C ASP A 64 4.60 12.25 -7.80
N PRO A 65 4.03 12.03 -6.59
CA PRO A 65 3.04 10.99 -6.36
C PRO A 65 1.79 11.09 -7.25
N LEU A 66 1.36 12.30 -7.63
CA LEU A 66 0.21 12.46 -8.53
C LEU A 66 0.56 11.96 -9.95
N GLU A 67 1.73 12.33 -10.44
CA GLU A 67 2.22 11.87 -11.75
C GLU A 67 2.47 10.36 -11.80
N LEU A 68 2.98 9.76 -10.73
CA LEU A 68 3.14 8.30 -10.65
C LEU A 68 1.79 7.58 -10.77
N ILE A 69 0.74 8.09 -10.13
CA ILE A 69 -0.61 7.52 -10.24
C ILE A 69 -1.18 7.71 -11.65
N ARG A 70 -0.98 8.88 -12.27
CA ARG A 70 -1.41 9.12 -13.67
C ARG A 70 -0.69 8.21 -14.66
N GLN A 71 0.62 8.03 -14.49
CA GLN A 71 1.41 7.16 -15.35
C GLN A 71 1.06 5.69 -15.15
N SER A 72 0.78 5.28 -13.91
CA SER A 72 0.25 3.95 -13.61
C SER A 72 -1.11 3.75 -14.28
N HIS A 73 -2.01 4.74 -14.23
CA HIS A 73 -3.28 4.68 -14.95
C HIS A 73 -3.10 4.44 -16.45
N THR A 74 -2.18 5.16 -17.10
CA THR A 74 -1.87 4.97 -18.53
C THR A 74 -1.21 3.63 -18.82
N ALA A 75 -0.25 3.20 -18.00
CA ALA A 75 0.44 1.92 -18.16
C ALA A 75 -0.50 0.71 -18.05
N LEU A 76 -1.59 0.88 -17.30
CA LEU A 76 -2.60 -0.15 -17.08
C LEU A 76 -3.72 -0.15 -18.15
N HIS A 77 -3.67 0.74 -19.14
CA HIS A 77 -4.60 0.66 -20.29
C HIS A 77 -4.44 -0.70 -21.00
N ASN A 78 -5.57 -1.32 -21.35
CA ASN A 78 -5.64 -2.66 -21.95
C ASN A 78 -5.16 -3.82 -21.05
N THR A 79 -5.02 -3.59 -19.74
CA THR A 79 -4.90 -4.65 -18.75
C THR A 79 -6.25 -4.89 -18.05
N ARG A 80 -6.31 -5.77 -17.06
CA ARG A 80 -7.49 -5.86 -16.16
C ARG A 80 -7.67 -4.63 -15.27
N GLY A 81 -6.68 -3.75 -15.21
CA GLY A 81 -6.67 -2.59 -14.31
C GLY A 81 -6.33 -3.00 -12.88
N ALA A 82 -6.16 -1.98 -12.04
CA ALA A 82 -5.84 -2.18 -10.64
C ALA A 82 -6.37 -1.03 -9.78
N VAL A 83 -6.48 -1.28 -8.49
CA VAL A 83 -6.59 -0.26 -7.44
C VAL A 83 -5.22 -0.07 -6.79
N ILE A 84 -4.98 1.08 -6.17
CA ILE A 84 -3.68 1.41 -5.57
C ILE A 84 -3.83 2.30 -4.34
N GLY A 85 -2.99 2.08 -3.34
CA GLY A 85 -2.67 3.06 -2.31
C GLY A 85 -1.18 3.33 -2.35
N LEU A 86 -0.79 4.60 -2.53
CA LEU A 86 0.60 5.05 -2.58
C LEU A 86 0.87 5.98 -1.39
N LEU A 87 1.76 5.55 -0.50
CA LEU A 87 2.35 6.32 0.59
C LEU A 87 3.74 6.79 0.16
N THR A 88 4.04 8.07 0.33
CA THR A 88 5.39 8.62 0.16
C THR A 88 5.82 9.31 1.45
N LEU A 89 6.93 8.87 2.02
CA LEU A 89 7.51 9.38 3.26
C LEU A 89 8.77 10.19 2.95
N ASP A 90 8.96 11.29 3.65
CA ASP A 90 10.23 12.00 3.76
C ASP A 90 10.62 12.09 5.24
N THR A 91 11.68 11.39 5.61
CA THR A 91 12.20 11.31 6.99
C THR A 91 12.87 12.59 7.47
N MET A 92 13.44 13.40 6.56
CA MET A 92 14.04 14.68 6.93
C MET A 92 12.98 15.70 7.27
N GLN A 93 11.90 15.75 6.48
CA GLN A 93 10.78 16.67 6.71
C GLN A 93 9.72 16.13 7.69
N ARG A 94 9.85 14.86 8.13
CA ARG A 94 8.84 14.13 8.94
C ARG A 94 7.44 14.26 8.36
N SER A 95 7.35 14.05 7.05
CA SER A 95 6.12 14.23 6.29
C SER A 95 5.76 12.99 5.49
N ALA A 96 4.46 12.69 5.46
CA ALA A 96 3.88 11.64 4.66
C ALA A 96 2.88 12.22 3.67
N THR A 97 2.81 11.68 2.47
CA THR A 97 1.71 11.92 1.55
C THR A 97 1.07 10.60 1.15
N TYR A 98 -0.26 10.59 1.03
CA TYR A 98 -1.02 9.43 0.59
C TYR A 98 -1.93 9.80 -0.57
N ILE A 99 -1.97 8.94 -1.59
CA ILE A 99 -2.95 8.96 -2.67
C ILE A 99 -3.49 7.55 -2.83
N GLY A 100 -4.81 7.39 -2.73
CA GLY A 100 -5.50 6.14 -2.95
C GLY A 100 -6.53 6.21 -4.07
N VAL A 101 -6.55 5.19 -4.93
CA VAL A 101 -7.55 4.98 -5.98
C VAL A 101 -8.12 3.57 -5.80
N GLY A 102 -9.42 3.47 -5.55
CA GLY A 102 -10.12 2.22 -5.25
C GLY A 102 -10.28 1.98 -3.76
N ASN A 103 -10.08 0.73 -3.35
CA ASN A 103 -10.39 0.17 -2.02
C ASN A 103 -9.15 -0.24 -1.21
N ILE A 104 -7.93 0.13 -1.62
CA ILE A 104 -6.74 -0.06 -0.78
C ILE A 104 -6.93 0.71 0.54
N GLY A 105 -6.77 -0.02 1.64
CA GLY A 105 -6.89 0.46 3.00
C GLY A 105 -5.56 0.98 3.55
N ALA A 106 -5.65 1.94 4.46
CA ALA A 106 -4.51 2.46 5.20
C ALA A 106 -4.90 2.72 6.66
N GLN A 107 -4.27 1.99 7.57
CA GLN A 107 -4.39 2.18 9.01
C GLN A 107 -3.11 2.82 9.54
N VAL A 108 -3.23 3.82 10.41
CA VAL A 108 -2.07 4.48 11.02
C VAL A 108 -2.18 4.41 12.54
N TYR A 109 -1.15 3.85 13.18
CA TYR A 109 -0.97 3.90 14.63
C TYR A 109 -0.08 5.10 14.92
N SER A 110 -0.69 6.20 15.32
CA SER A 110 -0.02 7.46 15.67
C SER A 110 -0.74 8.11 16.85
N ARG A 111 -0.02 8.96 17.58
CA ARG A 111 -0.62 9.84 18.60
C ARG A 111 -1.51 10.92 17.96
N GLN A 112 -1.28 11.25 16.70
CA GLN A 112 -2.09 12.20 15.93
C GLN A 112 -3.10 11.46 15.05
N PRO A 113 -4.31 12.01 14.85
CA PRO A 113 -5.30 11.37 13.98
C PRO A 113 -4.89 11.49 12.51
N ILE A 114 -4.23 10.46 12.00
CA ILE A 114 -3.89 10.31 10.57
C ILE A 114 -4.90 9.35 9.94
N LYS A 115 -5.70 9.86 9.00
CA LYS A 115 -6.76 9.10 8.31
C LYS A 115 -6.60 9.21 6.79
N PRO A 116 -5.80 8.34 6.15
CA PRO A 116 -5.70 8.29 4.71
C PRO A 116 -7.00 7.74 4.10
N ILE A 117 -7.40 8.29 2.96
CA ILE A 117 -8.66 7.94 2.28
C ILE A 117 -8.38 7.69 0.81
N SER A 118 -8.94 6.60 0.29
CA SER A 118 -8.90 6.26 -1.14
C SER A 118 -10.16 6.78 -1.85
N LYS A 119 -10.01 7.27 -3.08
CA LYS A 119 -11.12 7.72 -3.94
C LYS A 119 -11.55 6.57 -4.84
N ASN A 120 -12.86 6.35 -4.98
CA ASN A 120 -13.40 5.33 -5.88
C ASN A 120 -12.94 5.54 -7.32
N GLY A 121 -12.31 4.51 -7.90
CA GLY A 121 -11.79 4.52 -9.25
C GLY A 121 -10.94 3.28 -9.51
N ILE A 122 -10.54 3.10 -10.77
CA ILE A 122 -9.75 1.95 -11.23
C ILE A 122 -8.71 2.45 -12.22
N LEU A 123 -7.43 2.19 -11.95
CA LEU A 123 -6.34 2.45 -12.90
C LEU A 123 -6.53 1.60 -14.16
N GLY A 124 -6.22 2.17 -15.34
CA GLY A 124 -6.52 1.52 -16.62
C GLY A 124 -7.96 1.74 -17.14
N TYR A 125 -8.89 2.23 -16.31
CA TYR A 125 -10.31 2.42 -16.71
C TYR A 125 -10.84 3.81 -16.38
N ARG A 126 -11.06 4.10 -15.09
CA ARG A 126 -11.69 5.34 -14.62
C ARG A 126 -10.85 5.93 -13.49
N LEU A 127 -10.02 6.91 -13.84
CA LEU A 127 -9.25 7.67 -12.85
C LEU A 127 -10.15 8.76 -12.24
N PRO A 128 -10.31 8.81 -10.91
CA PRO A 128 -11.04 9.89 -10.26
C PRO A 128 -10.16 11.16 -10.21
N GLN A 129 -10.75 12.27 -9.77
CA GLN A 129 -9.92 13.39 -9.32
C GLN A 129 -9.07 12.93 -8.14
N LEU A 130 -7.76 12.94 -8.33
CA LEU A 130 -6.80 12.48 -7.32
C LEU A 130 -6.82 13.41 -6.11
N LEU A 131 -6.85 12.82 -4.93
CA LEU A 131 -6.76 13.51 -3.66
C LEU A 131 -5.41 13.16 -3.03
N LYS A 132 -4.49 14.14 -3.00
CA LYS A 132 -3.23 14.04 -2.27
C LYS A 132 -3.45 14.54 -0.84
N LEU A 133 -3.32 13.65 0.12
CA LEU A 133 -3.41 13.99 1.54
C LEU A 133 -2.02 14.04 2.14
N SER A 134 -1.69 15.13 2.83
CA SER A 134 -0.40 15.34 3.48
C SER A 134 -0.55 15.30 4.99
N TYR A 135 0.40 14.67 5.66
CA TYR A 135 0.42 14.49 7.12
C TYR A 135 1.82 14.74 7.65
N SER A 136 1.91 15.25 8.88
CA SER A 136 3.12 15.12 9.68
C SER A 136 3.04 13.82 10.48
N TYR A 137 4.19 13.22 10.77
CA TYR A 137 4.27 12.05 11.64
C TYR A 137 5.37 12.21 12.69
N ASN A 138 5.34 11.35 13.69
CA ASN A 138 6.33 11.28 14.76
C ASN A 138 7.09 9.96 14.74
N PHE A 139 8.20 9.92 15.47
CA PHE A 139 8.89 8.66 15.73
C PHE A 139 7.96 7.69 16.47
N GLY A 140 8.07 6.41 16.13
CA GLY A 140 7.17 5.34 16.59
C GLY A 140 5.89 5.18 15.78
N ASP A 141 5.50 6.18 14.96
CA ASP A 141 4.30 6.07 14.12
C ASP A 141 4.45 4.90 13.13
N THR A 142 3.39 4.11 13.01
CA THR A 142 3.36 2.91 12.15
C THR A 142 2.21 3.01 11.15
N PHE A 143 2.56 2.97 9.86
CA PHE A 143 1.62 2.94 8.74
C PHE A 143 1.42 1.50 8.28
N VAL A 144 0.17 1.11 8.03
CA VAL A 144 -0.21 -0.20 7.51
C VAL A 144 -1.07 -0.02 6.28
N LEU A 145 -0.54 -0.34 5.11
CA LEU A 145 -1.29 -0.39 3.85
C LEU A 145 -1.73 -1.84 3.60
N TYR A 146 -2.95 -2.05 3.11
CA TYR A 146 -3.48 -3.39 2.88
C TYR A 146 -4.52 -3.44 1.75
N SER A 147 -4.54 -4.53 0.99
CA SER A 147 -5.59 -4.82 0.01
C SER A 147 -6.90 -5.22 0.71
N ASP A 148 -8.02 -5.23 -0.02
CA ASP A 148 -9.31 -5.60 0.58
C ASP A 148 -9.42 -7.11 0.92
N GLY A 149 -8.47 -7.93 0.45
CA GLY A 149 -8.21 -9.27 0.95
C GLY A 149 -7.89 -9.33 2.45
N ILE A 150 -7.46 -8.23 3.07
CA ILE A 150 -7.29 -8.10 4.52
C ILE A 150 -8.54 -7.48 5.14
N SER A 151 -9.15 -8.16 6.11
CA SER A 151 -10.28 -7.60 6.87
C SER A 151 -9.85 -6.41 7.73
N SER A 152 -10.43 -5.24 7.50
CA SER A 152 -10.17 -4.01 8.27
C SER A 152 -10.44 -4.11 9.78
N ARG A 153 -11.08 -5.20 10.24
CA ARG A 153 -11.32 -5.50 11.66
C ARG A 153 -10.02 -5.60 12.48
N PHE A 154 -8.87 -5.86 11.86
CA PHE A 154 -7.58 -5.88 12.57
C PHE A 154 -7.31 -4.54 13.28
N SER A 155 -7.76 -3.41 12.71
CA SER A 155 -7.56 -2.08 13.31
C SER A 155 -8.28 -1.88 14.64
N LEU A 156 -9.28 -2.73 14.92
CA LEU A 156 -10.10 -2.71 16.14
C LEU A 156 -9.66 -3.77 17.16
N ASP A 157 -8.73 -4.66 16.81
CA ASP A 157 -8.29 -5.70 17.74
C ASP A 157 -7.26 -5.16 18.73
N VAL A 158 -7.71 -5.00 19.98
CA VAL A 158 -6.90 -4.57 21.12
C VAL A 158 -5.76 -5.52 21.47
N GLN A 159 -5.80 -6.77 21.00
CA GLN A 159 -4.73 -7.76 21.19
C GLN A 159 -3.56 -7.56 20.20
N ILE A 160 -3.71 -6.72 19.16
CA ILE A 160 -2.61 -6.44 18.25
C ILE A 160 -1.64 -5.46 18.89
N HIS A 161 -0.47 -5.98 19.25
CA HIS A 161 0.65 -5.18 19.75
C HIS A 161 1.38 -4.54 18.57
N HIS A 162 0.93 -3.37 18.14
CA HIS A 162 1.50 -2.63 17.00
C HIS A 162 2.95 -2.16 17.21
N ALA A 163 3.57 -2.39 18.38
CA ALA A 163 4.98 -2.11 18.65
C ALA A 163 5.92 -3.28 18.29
N GLN A 164 5.39 -4.47 18.00
CA GLN A 164 6.19 -5.62 17.53
C GLN A 164 6.93 -5.30 16.22
N PRO A 165 8.00 -6.03 15.85
CA PRO A 165 8.70 -5.80 14.58
C PRO A 165 7.73 -5.72 13.37
N PRO A 166 7.96 -4.81 12.40
CA PRO A 166 7.03 -4.62 11.28
C PRO A 166 6.72 -5.90 10.50
N GLN A 167 7.68 -6.79 10.33
CA GLN A 167 7.47 -8.08 9.66
C GLN A 167 6.52 -8.98 10.46
N ASP A 168 6.77 -9.16 11.76
CA ASP A 168 5.89 -9.94 12.64
C ASP A 168 4.45 -9.39 12.65
N LEU A 169 4.29 -8.06 12.60
CA LEU A 169 2.98 -7.43 12.49
C LEU A 169 2.31 -7.72 11.15
N ALA A 170 3.06 -7.68 10.04
CA ALA A 170 2.53 -8.02 8.71
C ALA A 170 2.05 -9.48 8.66
N ASP A 171 2.88 -10.42 9.15
CA ASP A 171 2.57 -11.84 9.19
C ASP A 171 1.37 -12.13 10.10
N LEU A 172 1.29 -11.50 11.27
CA LEU A 172 0.15 -11.61 12.18
C LEU A 172 -1.15 -11.13 11.51
N ILE A 173 -1.10 -9.96 10.84
CA ILE A 173 -2.28 -9.39 10.16
C ILE A 173 -2.76 -10.33 9.05
N LEU A 174 -1.84 -10.80 8.19
CA LEU A 174 -2.18 -11.70 7.09
C LEU A 174 -2.77 -13.02 7.58
N ASN A 175 -2.15 -13.63 8.59
CA ASN A 175 -2.56 -14.94 9.10
C ASN A 175 -3.93 -14.90 9.79
N ARG A 176 -4.24 -13.81 10.49
CA ARG A 176 -5.47 -13.70 11.29
C ARG A 176 -6.62 -13.01 10.57
N TYR A 177 -6.34 -12.11 9.63
CA TYR A 177 -7.34 -11.27 8.97
C TYR A 177 -7.34 -11.36 7.44
N GLY A 178 -6.38 -12.06 6.84
CA GLY A 178 -6.41 -12.32 5.41
C GLY A 178 -7.50 -13.33 5.05
N LYS A 179 -8.35 -12.96 4.10
CA LYS A 179 -9.41 -13.82 3.54
C LYS A 179 -8.79 -14.90 2.66
N MET A 180 -9.35 -16.11 2.70
CA MET A 180 -8.89 -17.23 1.84
C MET A 180 -9.42 -17.13 0.40
N ASN A 181 -10.59 -16.49 0.23
CA ASN A 181 -11.27 -16.38 -1.05
C ASN A 181 -10.79 -15.19 -1.92
N ASP A 182 -9.70 -14.55 -1.52
CA ASP A 182 -9.14 -13.35 -2.14
C ASP A 182 -7.62 -13.32 -2.04
N ASP A 183 -6.98 -12.57 -2.94
CA ASP A 183 -5.57 -12.20 -2.79
C ASP A 183 -5.44 -11.25 -1.60
N ALA A 184 -4.41 -11.43 -0.77
CA ALA A 184 -4.29 -10.69 0.48
C ALA A 184 -2.87 -10.18 0.69
N THR A 185 -2.72 -8.86 0.77
CA THR A 185 -1.43 -8.18 0.91
C THR A 185 -1.48 -7.11 1.98
N VAL A 186 -0.44 -7.06 2.81
CA VAL A 186 -0.24 -6.03 3.83
C VAL A 186 1.23 -5.59 3.83
N VAL A 187 1.43 -4.29 3.97
CA VAL A 187 2.76 -3.67 4.17
C VAL A 187 2.70 -2.79 5.40
N VAL A 188 3.63 -3.03 6.33
CA VAL A 188 3.80 -2.29 7.57
C VAL A 188 5.08 -1.48 7.48
N VAL A 189 5.01 -0.20 7.85
CA VAL A 189 6.13 0.75 7.82
C VAL A 189 6.18 1.48 9.15
N ARG A 190 7.31 1.44 9.86
CA ARG A 190 7.51 2.16 11.12
C ARG A 190 8.62 3.19 11.00
N ILE A 191 8.32 4.38 11.50
CA ILE A 191 9.29 5.46 11.64
C ILE A 191 10.10 5.19 12.92
N ASN A 192 11.37 4.77 12.78
CA ASN A 192 12.22 4.52 13.95
C ASN A 192 12.77 5.83 14.51
N GLU A 193 13.07 5.83 15.81
CA GLU A 193 13.76 6.93 16.51
C GLU A 193 15.15 7.24 15.93
#